data_AF-A0AAP9G8S0-F1
#
_entry.id   AF-A0AAP9G8S0-F1
#
_cell.length_a   1.000
_cell.length_b   1.000
_cell.length_c   1.000
_cell.angle_alpha   90.00
_cell.angle_beta   90.00
_cell.angle_gamma   90.00
#
_symmetry.space_group_name_H-M   'P 1'
#
loop_
_entity.id
_entity.type
_entity.pdbx_description
1 polymer ?
#
loop_
_entity_poly.entity_id
_entity_poly.type
_entity_poly.pdbx_seq_one_letter_code
_entity_poly.pdbx_strand_id
1 'polypeptide(L)'
;MTLSEQQATQMTAADLDVITIVINDQSHQVASKSNLQQIISQFALPEMGCVFAINNNVVPRSEWASTVLSQGDSISLFQAIAGG
;
A
#
# COMPACT_ATOMS: atom_id res chain seq x y z
N MET A 1 -4.83 -34.78 14.13
CA MET A 1 -3.84 -34.72 13.04
C MET A 1 -4.55 -34.05 11.88
N THR A 2 -4.40 -32.77 11.55
CA THR A 2 -3.38 -31.76 11.81
C THR A 2 -4.03 -30.46 12.33
N LEU A 3 -3.45 -29.90 13.38
CA LEU A 3 -3.53 -28.48 13.67
C LEU A 3 -2.91 -27.75 12.46
N SER A 4 -3.66 -26.83 11.87
CA SER A 4 -3.17 -25.80 10.95
C SER A 4 -3.92 -24.54 11.41
N GLU A 5 -3.56 -23.94 12.54
CA GLU A 5 -2.39 -23.06 12.66
C GLU A 5 -2.33 -22.04 11.52
N GLN A 6 -2.84 -20.84 11.88
CA GLN A 6 -2.42 -19.51 11.43
C GLN A 6 -2.95 -19.11 10.04
N GLN A 7 -3.64 -17.99 9.85
CA GLN A 7 -3.43 -16.66 10.41
C GLN A 7 -4.76 -15.92 10.64
N ALA A 8 -4.87 -15.32 11.83
CA ALA A 8 -5.80 -14.21 12.05
C ALA A 8 -5.32 -13.02 11.22
N THR A 9 -6.07 -12.65 10.18
CA THR A 9 -5.93 -11.35 9.51
C THR A 9 -7.27 -10.63 9.57
N GLN A 10 -7.76 -10.41 10.78
CA GLN A 10 -8.74 -9.36 11.02
C GLN A 10 -8.35 -8.65 12.31
N MET A 11 -8.37 -7.32 12.26
CA MET A 11 -8.13 -6.38 13.36
C MET A 11 -6.67 -5.99 13.60
N THR A 12 -6.23 -4.93 12.91
CA THR A 12 -5.77 -3.76 13.66
C THR A 12 -6.80 -2.68 13.46
N ALA A 13 -7.61 -2.46 14.50
CA ALA A 13 -8.33 -1.22 14.69
C ALA A 13 -7.27 -0.12 14.72
N ALA A 14 -7.08 0.54 13.58
CA ALA A 14 -6.30 1.76 13.55
C ALA A 14 -7.01 2.78 14.43
N ASP A 15 -6.20 3.43 15.23
CA ASP A 15 -6.55 4.34 16.29
C ASP A 15 -7.22 5.59 15.69
N LEU A 16 -8.50 5.50 15.30
CA LEU A 16 -9.45 6.57 14.94
C LEU A 16 -9.00 7.74 14.03
N ASP A 17 -7.83 7.69 13.42
CA ASP A 17 -7.35 8.70 12.49
C ASP A 17 -7.18 8.04 11.13
N VAL A 18 -8.10 8.36 10.23
CA VAL A 18 -8.07 7.92 8.83
C VAL A 18 -7.53 9.08 7.99
N ILE A 19 -6.58 8.76 7.12
CA ILE A 19 -6.03 9.72 6.18
C ILE A 19 -6.62 9.46 4.80
N THR A 20 -6.94 10.53 4.09
CA THR A 20 -7.34 10.44 2.68
C THR A 20 -6.08 10.49 1.82
N ILE A 21 -5.88 9.45 1.03
CA ILE A 21 -4.84 9.36 0.00
C ILE A 21 -5.52 9.22 -1.37
N VAL A 22 -4.78 9.46 -2.45
CA VAL A 22 -5.25 9.25 -3.82
C VAL A 22 -4.46 8.09 -4.40
N ILE A 23 -5.11 7.07 -4.95
CA ILE A 23 -4.46 5.94 -5.62
C ILE A 23 -4.96 5.91 -7.07
N ASN A 24 -4.09 6.09 -8.06
CA ASN A 24 -4.48 6.14 -9.48
C ASN A 24 -5.69 7.05 -9.74
N ASP A 25 -5.60 8.32 -9.31
CA ASP A 25 -6.69 9.31 -9.40
C ASP A 25 -7.96 9.02 -8.56
N GLN A 26 -7.98 7.94 -7.76
CA GLN A 26 -9.11 7.62 -6.89
C GLN A 26 -8.80 7.92 -5.42
N SER A 27 -9.65 8.70 -4.76
CA SER A 27 -9.52 9.01 -3.34
C SER A 27 -9.91 7.82 -2.47
N HIS A 28 -8.99 7.36 -1.62
CA HIS A 28 -9.19 6.26 -0.68
C HIS A 28 -8.89 6.73 0.75
N GLN A 29 -9.71 6.27 1.70
CA GLN A 29 -9.47 6.48 3.11
C GLN A 29 -8.76 5.26 3.68
N VAL A 30 -7.61 5.49 4.28
CA VAL A 30 -6.79 4.43 4.88
C VAL A 30 -6.42 4.82 6.30
N ALA A 31 -5.99 3.85 7.09
CA ALA A 31 -5.53 4.11 8.44
C ALA A 31 -4.33 5.07 8.42
N SER A 32 -4.34 6.08 9.28
CA SER A 32 -3.15 6.89 9.54
C SER A 32 -1.97 6.00 9.90
N LYS A 33 -0.78 6.40 9.49
CA LYS A 33 0.47 5.63 9.66
C LYS A 33 0.51 4.29 8.90
N SER A 34 -0.42 4.02 7.99
CA SER A 34 -0.28 2.89 7.07
C SER A 34 0.94 3.11 6.17
N ASN A 35 1.72 2.06 5.98
CA ASN A 35 2.79 2.08 4.97
C ASN A 35 2.25 1.63 3.60
N LEU A 36 3.02 1.93 2.56
CA LEU A 36 2.66 1.58 1.18
C LEU A 36 2.42 0.07 1.03
N GLN A 37 3.22 -0.78 1.68
CA GLN A 37 3.04 -2.24 1.64
C GLN A 37 1.69 -2.70 2.21
N GLN A 38 1.24 -2.09 3.31
CA GLN A 38 -0.07 -2.39 3.91
C GLN A 38 -1.20 -2.02 2.96
N ILE A 39 -1.11 -0.88 2.28
CA ILE A 39 -2.09 -0.47 1.27
C ILE A 39 -2.10 -1.46 0.09
N ILE A 40 -0.94 -1.83 -0.43
CA ILE A 40 -0.83 -2.82 -1.51
C ILE A 40 -1.50 -4.13 -1.12
N SER A 41 -1.23 -4.63 0.09
CA SER A 41 -1.85 -5.85 0.59
C SER A 41 -3.35 -5.70 0.86
N GLN A 42 -3.79 -4.54 1.35
CA GLN A 42 -5.19 -4.25 1.70
C GLN A 42 -6.07 -4.14 0.45
N PHE A 43 -5.55 -3.50 -0.59
CA PHE A 43 -6.23 -3.31 -1.88
C PHE A 43 -5.92 -4.42 -2.89
N ALA A 44 -5.15 -5.45 -2.48
CA ALA A 44 -4.70 -6.55 -3.32
C ALA A 44 -4.09 -6.07 -4.67
N LEU A 45 -3.28 -5.01 -4.60
CA LEU A 45 -2.68 -4.40 -5.78
C LEU A 45 -1.58 -5.30 -6.36
N PRO A 46 -1.42 -5.33 -7.70
CA PRO A 46 -0.38 -6.12 -8.33
C PRO A 46 1.01 -5.58 -7.98
N GLU A 47 1.83 -6.46 -7.40
CA GLU A 47 3.18 -6.14 -6.95
C GLU A 47 4.28 -6.55 -7.95
N MET A 48 3.96 -7.45 -8.87
CA MET A 48 4.87 -7.94 -9.91
C MET A 48 4.76 -7.10 -11.18
N GLY A 49 5.90 -6.57 -11.63
CA GLY A 49 5.94 -5.73 -12.83
C GLY A 49 5.28 -4.36 -12.66
N CYS A 50 4.96 -3.97 -11.43
CA CYS A 50 4.41 -2.66 -11.11
C CYS A 50 5.37 -1.85 -10.22
N VAL A 51 5.43 -0.56 -10.50
CA VAL A 51 6.15 0.46 -9.74
C VAL A 51 5.12 1.40 -9.12
N PHE A 52 5.31 1.69 -7.84
CA PHE A 52 4.46 2.61 -7.09
C PHE A 52 5.22 3.91 -6.92
N ALA A 53 4.58 5.04 -7.19
CA ALA A 53 5.12 6.36 -6.93
C ALA A 53 4.23 7.09 -5.93
N ILE A 54 4.83 7.82 -5.00
CA ILE A 54 4.15 8.66 -4.02
C ILE A 54 4.54 10.11 -4.31
N ASN A 55 3.56 10.99 -4.53
CA ASN A 55 3.77 12.38 -4.98
C ASN A 55 4.78 12.46 -6.14
N ASN A 56 4.55 11.70 -7.21
CA ASN A 56 5.45 11.61 -8.37
C ASN A 56 6.87 11.05 -8.09
N ASN A 57 7.16 10.54 -6.90
CA ASN A 57 8.44 9.91 -6.56
C ASN A 57 8.30 8.39 -6.54
N VAL A 58 8.98 7.69 -7.44
CA VAL A 58 8.95 6.22 -7.51
C VAL A 58 9.60 5.64 -6.25
N VAL A 59 8.84 4.81 -5.53
CA VAL A 59 9.31 4.13 -4.33
C VAL A 59 9.64 2.68 -4.69
N PRO A 60 10.90 2.25 -4.55
CA PRO A 60 11.29 0.87 -4.80
C PRO A 60 10.67 -0.06 -3.77
N ARG A 61 10.45 -1.31 -4.18
CA ARG A 61 9.80 -2.35 -3.36
C ARG A 61 10.40 -2.51 -1.97
N SER A 62 11.72 -2.42 -1.85
CA SER A 62 12.44 -2.52 -0.58
C SER A 62 12.03 -1.43 0.43
N GLU A 63 11.56 -0.27 -0.05
CA GLU A 63 11.17 0.85 0.78
C GLU A 63 9.68 0.84 1.14
N TRP A 64 8.83 0.06 0.46
CA TRP A 64 7.37 0.06 0.69
C TRP A 64 6.95 -0.18 2.14
N ALA A 65 7.69 -1.03 2.87
CA ALA A 65 7.45 -1.29 4.29
C ALA A 65 7.86 -0.12 5.20
N SER A 66 8.86 0.66 4.78
CA SER A 66 9.39 1.81 5.51
C SER A 66 8.72 3.13 5.13
N THR A 67 8.08 3.18 3.96
CA THR A 67 7.40 4.38 3.47
C THR A 67 6.00 4.49 4.06
N VAL A 68 5.86 5.39 5.02
CA VAL A 68 4.60 5.70 5.69
C VAL A 68 3.83 6.75 4.87
N LEU A 69 2.53 6.50 4.68
CA LEU A 69 1.63 7.42 4.00
C LEU A 69 1.08 8.45 4.97
N SER A 70 0.89 9.65 4.44
CA SER A 70 0.36 10.83 5.09
C SER A 70 -0.90 11.32 4.38
N GLN A 71 -1.67 12.15 5.06
CA GLN A 71 -2.87 12.73 4.48
C GLN A 71 -2.55 13.59 3.25
N GLY A 72 -3.28 13.34 2.15
CA GLY A 72 -3.09 14.02 0.87
C GLY A 72 -2.07 13.34 -0.05
N ASP A 73 -1.46 12.23 0.37
CA ASP A 73 -0.51 11.50 -0.48
C ASP A 73 -1.16 10.97 -1.75
N SER A 74 -0.48 11.17 -2.87
CA SER A 74 -0.91 10.66 -4.18
C SER A 74 -0.03 9.50 -4.62
N ILE A 75 -0.60 8.31 -4.59
CA ILE A 75 -0.02 7.05 -5.04
C ILE A 75 -0.40 6.81 -6.49
N SER A 76 0.59 6.59 -7.35
CA SER A 76 0.39 6.20 -8.73
C SER A 76 1.03 4.83 -8.96
N LEU A 77 0.27 3.93 -9.56
CA LEU A 77 0.76 2.63 -10.00
C LEU A 77 1.12 2.75 -11.48
N PHE A 78 2.34 2.37 -11.82
CA PHE A 78 2.77 2.24 -13.20
C PHE A 78 3.19 0.79 -13.45
N GLN A 79 2.97 0.29 -14.66
CA GLN A 79 3.67 -0.93 -15.08
C GLN A 79 5.11 -0.56 -15.39
N ALA A 80 6.06 -1.31 -14.83
CA ALA A 80 7.43 -1.27 -15.26
C ALA A 80 7.46 -1.72 -16.72
N ILE A 81 7.75 -0.79 -17.63
CA ILE A 81 7.97 -1.11 -19.03
C ILE A 81 9.33 -1.81 -19.05
N ALA A 82 9.32 -3.13 -19.12
CA ALA A 82 10.52 -3.89 -19.42
C ALA A 82 10.88 -3.60 -20.88
N GLY A 83 11.61 -2.50 -21.11
CA GLY A 83 12.28 -2.24 -22.36
C GLY A 83 13.33 -3.33 -22.56
N GLY A 84 13.22 -4.07 -23.66
CA GLY A 84 14.25 -4.99 -24.13
C GLY A 84 15.48 -4.25 -24.64
#